data_AF-A0A418EKP5-F1
#
_entry.id   AF-A0A418EKP5-F1
#
_cell.length_a   1.000
_cell.length_b   1.000
_cell.length_c   1.000
_cell.angle_alpha   90.00
_cell.angle_beta   90.00
_cell.angle_gamma   90.00
#
_symmetry.space_group_name_H-M   'P 1'
#
loop_
_entity.id
_entity.type
_entity.pdbx_description
1 polymer ?
#
loop_
_entity_poly.entity_id
_entity_poly.type
_entity_poly.pdbx_seq_one_letter_code
_entity_poly.pdbx_strand_id
1 'polypeptide(L)'
;QTLAETGEIKKYSQKDISQLIGRLFIERSDINLNSDMLDDPDFFWDDDVYQPLYKKMIKYLDVANRVHILNTRLDVLREFEQLERQHATKLEWIVIWLIVAEVVVKVFWSILVKDQSLDVPQLLRVAAYCSCESSSLFKLLRWLKRIQTGQLPGGELNPNGWTHKMHMGVIHSSCVSDDREDDAISHEMLAVKRKDVFYFATGCTVFWGLTQAEEQAHVHAISAFSNGILKHVDVEEMEFCYGDNSSSSVANDVVTLSSFRSSEKIAISFAMAQSCKLDVFEERVEETIQETRHIPQTLADTGEINMYSQKDISKLIGRLFIERSDINLNSDMLDDPDFFWDDDEYQPLYKHMMKYLDVDKRVHILNTRLDVLRELLDVLGEQLARQHDTNLEWIVIWVIVAAVFVKIFWNILVKDFMGLFCHN
;
A
#
# COMPACT_ATOMS: atom_id res chain seq x y z
N GLN A 1 -46.28 -1.85 0.77
CA GLN A 1 -46.54 -3.15 1.44
C GLN A 1 -45.24 -3.89 1.71
N THR A 2 -44.40 -4.18 0.72
CA THR A 2 -43.07 -4.80 0.91
C THR A 2 -42.15 -4.07 1.89
N LEU A 3 -42.16 -2.74 1.91
CA LEU A 3 -41.38 -1.90 2.84
C LEU A 3 -41.79 -2.07 4.32
N ALA A 4 -43.04 -2.49 4.58
CA ALA A 4 -43.54 -2.77 5.93
C ALA A 4 -43.26 -4.21 6.37
N GLU A 5 -42.93 -5.12 5.44
CA GLU A 5 -42.76 -6.55 5.72
C GLU A 5 -41.28 -6.99 5.76
N THR A 6 -40.35 -6.27 5.10
CA THR A 6 -38.96 -6.73 4.91
C THR A 6 -37.86 -5.77 5.38
N GLY A 7 -38.19 -4.53 5.74
CA GLY A 7 -37.22 -3.57 6.28
C GLY A 7 -36.17 -3.01 5.29
N GLU A 8 -36.10 -3.52 4.07
CA GLU A 8 -35.19 -3.00 3.02
C GLU A 8 -35.93 -2.10 2.02
N ILE A 9 -35.34 -0.94 1.73
CA ILE A 9 -35.74 -0.08 0.61
C ILE A 9 -35.13 -0.67 -0.66
N LYS A 10 -35.91 -1.42 -1.45
CA LYS A 10 -35.51 -1.76 -2.82
C LYS A 10 -35.30 -0.47 -3.62
N LYS A 11 -34.04 -0.12 -3.92
CA LYS A 11 -33.70 0.93 -4.88
C LYS A 11 -34.08 0.44 -6.28
N TYR A 12 -35.16 0.99 -6.83
CA TYR A 12 -35.50 0.81 -8.23
C TYR A 12 -34.59 1.69 -9.08
N SER A 13 -34.01 1.14 -10.15
CA SER A 13 -33.25 1.95 -11.11
C SER A 13 -34.19 2.93 -11.81
N GLN A 14 -33.71 4.11 -12.19
CA GLN A 14 -34.49 5.11 -12.94
C GLN A 14 -35.12 4.50 -14.22
N LYS A 15 -34.44 3.51 -14.81
CA LYS A 15 -34.93 2.72 -15.94
C LYS A 15 -36.12 1.82 -15.58
N ASP A 16 -36.12 1.22 -14.40
CA ASP A 16 -37.20 0.34 -13.92
C ASP A 16 -38.47 1.15 -13.62
N ILE A 17 -38.30 2.34 -13.04
CA ILE A 17 -39.40 3.28 -12.75
C ILE A 17 -40.03 3.77 -14.05
N SER A 18 -39.22 4.20 -15.04
CA SER A 18 -39.73 4.60 -16.36
C SER A 18 -40.45 3.45 -17.10
N GLN A 19 -39.96 2.21 -16.99
CA GLN A 19 -40.64 1.05 -17.58
C GLN A 19 -41.97 0.74 -16.90
N LEU A 20 -42.03 0.86 -15.57
CA LEU A 20 -43.26 0.65 -14.80
C LEU A 20 -44.32 1.71 -15.13
N ILE A 21 -43.91 2.97 -15.26
CA ILE A 21 -44.78 4.08 -15.66
C ILE A 21 -45.26 3.90 -17.11
N GLY A 22 -44.38 3.45 -18.02
CA GLY A 22 -44.76 3.13 -19.40
C GLY A 22 -45.85 2.05 -19.48
N ARG A 23 -45.72 0.99 -18.67
CA ARG A 23 -46.76 -0.05 -18.57
C ARG A 23 -48.07 0.48 -17.97
N LEU A 24 -48.00 1.30 -16.92
CA LEU A 24 -49.17 1.94 -16.32
C LEU A 24 -49.87 2.91 -17.28
N PHE A 25 -49.14 3.55 -18.20
CA PHE A 25 -49.71 4.44 -19.21
C PHE A 25 -50.45 3.66 -20.31
N ILE A 26 -49.92 2.51 -20.72
CA ILE A 26 -50.60 1.56 -21.62
C ILE A 26 -51.87 1.03 -20.95
N GLU A 27 -51.77 0.62 -19.69
CA GLU A 27 -52.92 0.15 -18.91
C GLU A 27 -53.98 1.24 -18.70
N ARG A 28 -53.56 2.51 -18.54
CA ARG A 28 -54.45 3.68 -18.51
C ARG A 28 -55.13 3.95 -19.85
N SER A 29 -54.42 3.77 -20.96
CA SER A 29 -55.00 3.86 -22.31
C SER A 29 -56.10 2.82 -22.49
N ASP A 30 -55.83 1.57 -22.11
CA ASP A 30 -56.79 0.46 -22.21
C ASP A 30 -58.00 0.63 -21.26
N ILE A 31 -57.80 1.21 -20.06
CA ILE A 31 -58.88 1.51 -19.12
C ILE A 31 -59.73 2.71 -19.59
N ASN A 32 -59.13 3.75 -20.18
CA ASN A 32 -59.89 4.86 -20.77
C ASN A 32 -60.66 4.45 -22.03
N LEU A 33 -60.13 3.52 -22.84
CA LEU A 33 -60.85 2.94 -23.98
C LEU A 33 -62.05 2.07 -23.54
N ASN A 34 -62.01 1.48 -22.35
CA ASN A 34 -63.18 0.84 -21.72
C ASN A 34 -64.07 1.82 -20.92
N SER A 35 -63.66 3.08 -20.75
CA SER A 35 -64.55 4.14 -20.23
C SER A 35 -65.60 4.54 -21.26
N ASP A 36 -65.34 4.36 -22.57
CA ASP A 36 -66.35 4.49 -23.62
C ASP A 36 -67.38 3.33 -23.60
N MET A 37 -67.14 2.23 -22.85
CA MET A 37 -68.17 1.23 -22.55
C MET A 37 -69.15 1.69 -21.43
N LEU A 38 -68.92 2.85 -20.81
CA LEU A 38 -69.83 3.44 -19.82
C LEU A 38 -70.78 4.46 -20.44
N ASP A 39 -70.60 4.83 -21.71
CA ASP A 39 -71.62 5.54 -22.47
C ASP A 39 -72.73 4.56 -22.87
N ASP A 40 -73.98 4.99 -22.70
CA ASP A 40 -75.18 4.15 -22.85
C ASP A 40 -75.13 3.39 -24.19
N PRO A 41 -75.07 2.04 -24.21
CA PRO A 41 -75.12 1.33 -25.47
C PRO A 41 -76.45 1.60 -26.16
N ASP A 42 -76.41 2.09 -27.40
CA ASP A 42 -77.54 2.56 -28.22
C ASP A 42 -78.68 1.53 -28.41
N PHE A 43 -78.52 0.30 -27.93
CA PHE A 43 -79.48 -0.79 -28.04
C PHE A 43 -80.62 -0.76 -27.00
N PHE A 44 -80.51 0.02 -25.91
CA PHE A 44 -81.47 0.02 -24.78
C PHE A 44 -82.42 1.23 -24.72
N TRP A 45 -82.54 2.03 -25.79
CA TRP A 45 -83.27 3.29 -25.75
C TRP A 45 -84.81 3.20 -25.87
N ASP A 46 -85.38 2.03 -26.14
CA ASP A 46 -86.83 1.88 -26.36
C ASP A 46 -87.56 0.97 -25.33
N ASP A 47 -86.88 0.50 -24.27
CA ASP A 47 -87.52 -0.38 -23.27
C ASP A 47 -87.29 0.10 -21.82
N ASP A 48 -88.31 0.76 -21.26
CA ASP A 48 -88.34 1.38 -19.93
C ASP A 48 -88.04 0.39 -18.77
N VAL A 49 -88.06 -0.92 -19.05
CA VAL A 49 -87.89 -1.98 -18.04
C VAL A 49 -86.43 -2.16 -17.61
N TYR A 50 -85.44 -1.97 -18.51
CA TYR A 50 -84.05 -2.38 -18.25
C TYR A 50 -83.11 -1.25 -17.81
N GLN A 51 -83.45 0.00 -18.14
CA GLN A 51 -82.78 1.23 -17.69
C GLN A 51 -82.51 1.30 -16.17
N PRO A 52 -83.50 1.03 -15.28
CA PRO A 52 -83.26 1.09 -13.84
C PRO A 52 -82.33 -0.04 -13.34
N LEU A 53 -82.27 -1.18 -14.02
CA LEU A 53 -81.42 -2.32 -13.64
C LEU A 53 -79.94 -2.03 -13.97
N TYR A 54 -79.67 -1.48 -15.16
CA TYR A 54 -78.34 -1.04 -15.58
C TYR A 54 -77.77 0.05 -14.67
N LYS A 55 -78.57 1.09 -14.37
CA LYS A 55 -78.19 2.14 -13.40
C LYS A 55 -77.92 1.59 -11.99
N LYS A 56 -78.65 0.55 -11.57
CA LYS A 56 -78.39 -0.14 -10.30
C LYS A 56 -77.09 -0.93 -10.32
N MET A 57 -76.75 -1.55 -11.45
CA MET A 57 -75.55 -2.36 -11.62
C MET A 57 -74.27 -1.50 -11.68
N ILE A 58 -74.29 -0.38 -12.41
CA ILE A 58 -73.19 0.61 -12.40
C ILE A 58 -72.95 1.14 -10.99
N LYS A 59 -74.03 1.45 -10.25
CA LYS A 59 -73.96 1.91 -8.86
C LYS A 59 -73.45 0.83 -7.91
N TYR A 60 -73.69 -0.46 -8.19
CA TYR A 60 -73.21 -1.58 -7.37
C TYR A 60 -71.72 -1.90 -7.61
N LEU A 61 -71.21 -1.68 -8.83
CA LEU A 61 -69.81 -1.95 -9.19
C LEU A 61 -68.83 -0.82 -8.81
N ASP A 62 -69.35 0.36 -8.42
CA ASP A 62 -68.59 1.54 -7.94
C ASP A 62 -67.38 1.92 -8.82
N VAL A 63 -67.55 1.78 -10.14
CA VAL A 63 -66.47 1.97 -11.13
C VAL A 63 -65.93 3.40 -11.12
N ALA A 64 -66.81 4.40 -10.93
CA ALA A 64 -66.43 5.81 -10.91
C ALA A 64 -65.45 6.14 -9.77
N ASN A 65 -65.70 5.63 -8.56
CA ASN A 65 -64.77 5.82 -7.44
C ASN A 65 -63.45 5.09 -7.66
N ARG A 66 -63.47 3.89 -8.26
CA ARG A 66 -62.24 3.13 -8.53
C ARG A 66 -61.35 3.82 -9.56
N VAL A 67 -61.94 4.34 -10.64
CA VAL A 67 -61.24 5.14 -11.65
C VAL A 67 -60.71 6.44 -11.04
N HIS A 68 -61.48 7.10 -10.17
CA HIS A 68 -61.03 8.29 -9.46
C HIS A 68 -59.81 7.99 -8.55
N ILE A 69 -59.87 6.95 -7.72
CA ILE A 69 -58.76 6.53 -6.85
C ILE A 69 -57.50 6.19 -7.65
N LEU A 70 -57.65 5.50 -8.79
CA LEU A 70 -56.54 5.17 -9.69
C LEU A 70 -55.90 6.42 -10.30
N ASN A 71 -56.70 7.37 -10.77
CA ASN A 71 -56.19 8.64 -11.30
C ASN A 71 -55.47 9.46 -10.21
N THR A 72 -56.03 9.56 -9.00
CA THR A 72 -55.39 10.28 -7.88
C THR A 72 -54.04 9.66 -7.50
N ARG A 73 -53.92 8.32 -7.51
CA ARG A 73 -52.63 7.65 -7.26
C ARG A 73 -51.60 7.88 -8.36
N LEU A 74 -52.05 8.00 -9.61
CA LEU A 74 -51.20 8.33 -10.75
C LEU A 74 -50.69 9.77 -10.69
N ASP A 75 -51.50 10.70 -10.21
CA ASP A 75 -51.09 12.11 -10.05
C ASP A 75 -50.00 12.27 -8.97
N VAL A 76 -50.09 11.53 -7.86
CA VAL A 76 -49.04 11.49 -6.82
C VAL A 76 -47.71 10.98 -7.39
N LEU A 77 -47.74 9.98 -8.28
CA LEU A 77 -46.53 9.46 -8.92
C LEU A 77 -45.90 10.49 -9.89
N ARG A 78 -46.71 11.30 -10.56
CA ARG A 78 -46.24 12.42 -11.40
C ARG A 78 -45.58 13.53 -10.59
N GLU A 79 -46.16 13.88 -9.44
CA GLU A 79 -45.56 14.89 -8.53
C GLU A 79 -44.19 14.43 -8.02
N PHE A 80 -44.05 13.13 -7.72
CA PHE A 80 -42.78 12.55 -7.31
C PHE A 80 -41.71 12.64 -8.41
N GLU A 81 -42.09 12.38 -9.68
CA GLU A 81 -41.20 12.52 -10.84
C GLU A 81 -40.77 13.98 -11.07
N GLN A 82 -41.68 14.95 -10.88
CA GLN A 82 -41.35 16.38 -10.99
C GLN A 82 -40.39 16.82 -9.88
N LEU A 83 -40.57 16.34 -8.65
CA LEU A 83 -39.66 16.60 -7.54
C LEU A 83 -38.26 16.03 -7.81
N GLU A 84 -38.14 14.79 -8.28
CA GLU A 84 -36.83 14.22 -8.64
C GLU A 84 -36.15 15.00 -9.77
N ARG A 85 -36.88 15.39 -10.82
CA ARG A 85 -36.31 16.21 -11.91
C ARG A 85 -35.88 17.59 -11.44
N GLN A 86 -36.60 18.21 -10.50
CA GLN A 86 -36.18 19.47 -9.89
C GLN A 86 -34.92 19.32 -9.02
N HIS A 87 -34.79 18.21 -8.30
CA HIS A 87 -33.59 17.94 -7.51
C HIS A 87 -32.37 17.64 -8.40
N ALA A 88 -32.55 16.88 -9.49
CA ALA A 88 -31.49 16.60 -10.46
C ALA A 88 -30.99 17.87 -11.16
N THR A 89 -31.90 18.73 -11.62
CA THR A 89 -31.52 20.02 -12.24
C THR A 89 -30.85 20.96 -11.25
N LYS A 90 -31.31 21.04 -10.00
CA LYS A 90 -30.62 21.82 -8.95
C LYS A 90 -29.20 21.31 -8.70
N LEU A 91 -28.97 20.00 -8.70
CA LEU A 91 -27.64 19.41 -8.55
C LEU A 91 -26.73 19.74 -9.74
N GLU A 92 -27.23 19.67 -10.97
CA GLU A 92 -26.49 20.09 -12.17
C GLU A 92 -26.08 21.57 -12.09
N TRP A 93 -27.01 22.44 -11.71
CA TRP A 93 -26.72 23.87 -11.54
C TRP A 93 -25.74 24.15 -10.39
N ILE A 94 -25.78 23.39 -9.30
CA ILE A 94 -24.81 23.48 -8.19
C ILE A 94 -23.42 23.04 -8.66
N VAL A 95 -23.31 21.95 -9.42
CA VAL A 95 -22.02 21.47 -9.96
C VAL A 95 -21.44 22.49 -10.95
N ILE A 96 -22.27 23.05 -11.84
CA ILE A 96 -21.86 24.11 -12.76
C ILE A 96 -21.40 25.35 -11.97
N TRP A 97 -22.15 25.76 -10.93
CA TRP A 97 -21.75 26.87 -10.07
C TRP A 97 -20.45 26.60 -9.32
N LEU A 98 -20.21 25.37 -8.87
CA LEU A 98 -18.96 24.98 -8.19
C LEU A 98 -17.77 25.01 -9.16
N ILE A 99 -17.94 24.51 -10.39
CA ILE A 99 -16.90 24.58 -11.43
C ILE A 99 -16.63 26.04 -11.81
N VAL A 100 -17.68 26.85 -11.99
CA VAL A 100 -17.54 28.28 -12.28
C VAL A 100 -16.87 29.00 -11.11
N ALA A 101 -17.24 28.70 -9.87
CA ALA A 101 -16.59 29.27 -8.69
C ALA A 101 -15.12 28.84 -8.60
N GLU A 102 -14.78 27.58 -8.89
CA GLU A 102 -13.40 27.10 -8.91
C GLU A 102 -12.57 27.79 -10.00
N VAL A 103 -13.13 27.95 -11.21
CA VAL A 103 -12.48 28.65 -12.31
C VAL A 103 -12.33 30.13 -12.00
N VAL A 104 -13.36 30.78 -11.43
CA VAL A 104 -13.30 32.19 -11.01
C VAL A 104 -12.29 32.37 -9.89
N VAL A 105 -12.21 31.47 -8.91
CA VAL A 105 -11.18 31.50 -7.87
C VAL A 105 -9.80 31.33 -8.48
N LYS A 106 -9.60 30.38 -9.42
CA LYS A 106 -8.31 30.19 -10.12
C LYS A 106 -7.91 31.39 -10.97
N VAL A 107 -8.85 31.98 -11.70
CA VAL A 107 -8.62 33.15 -12.56
C VAL A 107 -8.42 34.40 -11.71
N PHE A 108 -9.23 34.60 -10.68
CA PHE A 108 -9.10 35.72 -9.74
C PHE A 108 -7.81 35.61 -8.94
N TRP A 109 -7.42 34.42 -8.47
CA TRP A 109 -6.10 34.17 -7.88
C TRP A 109 -4.99 34.46 -8.88
N SER A 110 -5.11 34.00 -10.13
CA SER A 110 -4.13 34.30 -11.19
C SER A 110 -4.04 35.79 -11.56
N ILE A 111 -5.11 36.57 -11.38
CA ILE A 111 -5.14 38.02 -11.64
C ILE A 111 -4.65 38.81 -10.42
N LEU A 112 -5.05 38.41 -9.21
CA LEU A 112 -4.70 39.07 -7.96
C LEU A 112 -3.23 38.82 -7.58
N VAL A 113 -2.67 37.67 -7.96
CA VAL A 113 -1.26 37.29 -7.73
C VAL A 113 -0.33 37.85 -8.83
N LYS A 114 -0.85 38.54 -9.85
CA LYS A 114 -0.03 39.04 -10.97
C LYS A 114 0.83 40.27 -10.63
N ASP A 115 0.72 40.82 -9.42
CA ASP A 115 1.48 42.00 -8.96
C ASP A 115 2.29 41.75 -7.66
N GLN A 116 2.45 40.49 -7.27
CA GLN A 116 3.48 40.06 -6.31
C GLN A 116 4.27 38.94 -6.95
N SER A 117 5.47 39.26 -7.42
CA SER A 117 6.55 38.29 -7.59
C SER A 117 6.91 37.72 -6.22
N LEU A 118 6.10 36.80 -5.71
CA LEU A 118 6.61 35.75 -4.85
C LEU A 118 7.42 34.86 -5.78
N ASP A 119 8.75 34.98 -5.70
CA ASP A 119 9.66 34.01 -6.31
C ASP A 119 9.16 32.62 -5.91
N VAL A 120 8.66 31.85 -6.89
CA VAL A 120 8.32 30.46 -6.65
C VAL A 120 9.66 29.78 -6.40
N PRO A 121 9.94 29.28 -5.18
CA PRO A 121 11.26 28.74 -4.89
C PRO A 121 11.54 27.61 -5.87
N GLN A 122 12.65 27.71 -6.59
CA GLN A 122 13.04 26.68 -7.55
C GLN A 122 13.25 25.36 -6.79
N LEU A 123 12.35 24.40 -7.00
CA LEU A 123 12.41 23.09 -6.37
C LEU A 123 13.55 22.29 -6.99
N LEU A 124 14.44 21.83 -6.13
CA LEU A 124 15.61 21.03 -6.47
C LEU A 124 15.38 19.58 -6.05
N ARG A 125 16.00 18.63 -6.74
CA ARG A 125 15.80 17.20 -6.49
C ARG A 125 16.69 16.71 -5.33
N VAL A 126 16.13 15.93 -4.42
CA VAL A 126 16.88 15.08 -3.49
C VAL A 126 16.43 13.63 -3.65
N ALA A 127 17.38 12.71 -3.81
CA ALA A 127 17.07 11.30 -4.04
C ALA A 127 18.00 10.38 -3.25
N ALA A 128 17.42 9.41 -2.54
CA ALA A 128 18.12 8.35 -1.86
C ALA A 128 18.04 7.04 -2.66
N TYR A 129 19.17 6.38 -2.83
CA TYR A 129 19.30 5.13 -3.57
C TYR A 129 19.86 4.05 -2.64
N CYS A 130 19.22 2.88 -2.59
CA CYS A 130 19.79 1.69 -1.96
C CYS A 130 20.23 0.70 -3.05
N SER A 131 21.54 0.61 -3.28
CA SER A 131 22.09 -0.17 -4.40
C SER A 131 22.69 -1.52 -3.98
N CYS A 132 22.99 -1.69 -2.69
CA CYS A 132 23.68 -2.86 -2.19
C CYS A 132 23.40 -3.14 -0.70
N GLU A 133 23.77 -4.34 -0.24
CA GLU A 133 23.64 -4.72 1.16
C GLU A 133 24.58 -3.93 2.07
N SER A 134 25.83 -3.72 1.64
CA SER A 134 26.81 -2.89 2.35
C SER A 134 27.86 -2.29 1.43
N SER A 135 28.39 -1.13 1.81
CA SER A 135 29.41 -0.39 1.05
C SER A 135 30.70 -0.23 1.84
N SER A 136 31.85 -0.52 1.18
CA SER A 136 33.16 -0.31 1.80
C SER A 136 33.60 1.16 1.72
N LEU A 137 33.13 1.98 2.66
CA LEU A 137 33.41 3.42 2.69
C LEU A 137 34.90 3.76 2.67
N PHE A 138 35.73 3.01 3.39
CA PHE A 138 37.19 3.29 3.39
C PHE A 138 37.81 3.11 1.99
N LYS A 139 37.43 2.05 1.26
CA LYS A 139 37.91 1.82 -0.11
C LYS A 139 37.38 2.88 -1.06
N LEU A 140 36.09 3.21 -0.94
CA LEU A 140 35.42 4.25 -1.72
C LEU A 140 36.10 5.61 -1.50
N LEU A 141 36.29 6.05 -0.26
CA LEU A 141 36.95 7.32 0.07
C LEU A 141 38.37 7.39 -0.50
N ARG A 142 39.13 6.29 -0.39
CA ARG A 142 40.49 6.23 -0.93
C ARG A 142 40.50 6.32 -2.44
N TRP A 143 39.51 5.72 -3.11
CA TRP A 143 39.35 5.83 -4.55
C TRP A 143 38.94 7.25 -4.95
N LEU A 144 37.94 7.85 -4.30
CA LEU A 144 37.50 9.23 -4.52
C LEU A 144 38.67 10.23 -4.44
N LYS A 145 39.50 10.13 -3.39
CA LYS A 145 40.70 10.99 -3.21
C LYS A 145 41.80 10.78 -4.26
N ARG A 146 41.76 9.70 -5.05
CA ARG A 146 42.77 9.37 -6.07
C ARG A 146 42.36 9.81 -7.47
N ILE A 147 41.12 10.20 -7.67
CA ILE A 147 40.62 10.62 -8.99
C ILE A 147 41.34 11.91 -9.39
N GLN A 148 42.24 11.81 -10.37
CA GLN A 148 43.09 12.93 -10.81
C GLN A 148 42.30 14.08 -11.47
N THR A 149 41.12 13.78 -12.03
CA THR A 149 40.22 14.80 -12.60
C THR A 149 39.46 15.57 -11.51
N GLY A 150 39.48 15.10 -10.26
CA GLY A 150 38.64 15.63 -9.18
C GLY A 150 37.15 15.48 -9.45
N GLN A 151 36.73 14.69 -10.43
CA GLN A 151 35.35 14.60 -10.88
C GLN A 151 34.75 13.23 -10.60
N LEU A 152 33.49 13.22 -10.16
CA LEU A 152 32.76 11.99 -10.03
C LEU A 152 32.33 11.47 -11.43
N PRO A 153 32.39 10.15 -11.66
CA PRO A 153 32.03 9.56 -12.94
C PRO A 153 30.58 9.85 -13.34
N GLY A 154 30.43 10.39 -14.57
CA GLY A 154 29.14 10.67 -15.20
C GLY A 154 28.50 12.02 -14.90
N GLY A 155 29.16 12.87 -14.09
CA GLY A 155 28.76 14.26 -13.88
C GLY A 155 29.35 15.23 -14.90
N GLU A 156 28.76 16.42 -15.02
CA GLU A 156 29.36 17.53 -15.76
C GLU A 156 30.74 17.89 -15.19
N LEU A 157 31.65 18.33 -16.07
CA LEU A 157 33.00 18.71 -15.70
C LEU A 157 32.97 19.94 -14.78
N ASN A 158 33.05 19.77 -13.45
CA ASN A 158 33.21 20.91 -12.55
C ASN A 158 34.68 21.38 -12.56
N PRO A 159 34.97 22.66 -12.85
CA PRO A 159 36.34 23.21 -12.88
C PRO A 159 37.08 23.14 -11.53
N ASN A 160 36.38 23.17 -10.40
CA ASN A 160 36.97 23.14 -9.05
C ASN A 160 37.07 21.72 -8.46
N GLY A 161 36.51 20.72 -9.15
CA GLY A 161 36.44 19.35 -8.66
C GLY A 161 35.52 19.17 -7.44
N TRP A 162 35.47 17.94 -6.95
CA TRP A 162 34.69 17.53 -5.78
C TRP A 162 35.58 17.48 -4.55
N THR A 163 35.03 17.92 -3.43
CA THR A 163 35.66 17.79 -2.11
C THR A 163 35.04 16.62 -1.36
N HIS A 164 35.86 15.79 -0.72
CA HIS A 164 35.42 14.58 -0.03
C HIS A 164 35.84 14.62 1.44
N LYS A 165 34.86 14.60 2.36
CA LYS A 165 35.06 14.56 3.81
C LYS A 165 34.34 13.37 4.41
N MET A 166 34.93 12.79 5.45
CA MET A 166 34.30 11.74 6.23
C MET A 166 33.75 12.37 7.50
N HIS A 167 32.45 12.26 7.71
CA HIS A 167 31.72 12.76 8.87
C HIS A 167 31.08 11.55 9.56
N MET A 168 31.66 11.13 10.69
CA MET A 168 31.08 10.12 11.60
C MET A 168 30.43 8.92 10.90
N GLY A 169 31.19 8.24 10.02
CA GLY A 169 30.71 7.05 9.30
C GLY A 169 29.99 7.32 7.98
N VAL A 170 29.89 8.57 7.53
CA VAL A 170 29.33 8.97 6.23
C VAL A 170 30.40 9.69 5.41
N ILE A 171 30.45 9.43 4.11
CA ILE A 171 31.27 10.23 3.19
C ILE A 171 30.40 11.33 2.61
N HIS A 172 30.73 12.58 2.90
CA HIS A 172 30.17 13.74 2.24
C HIS A 172 31.06 14.14 1.07
N SER A 173 30.49 14.16 -0.11
CA SER A 173 31.12 14.70 -1.31
C SER A 173 30.34 15.92 -1.76
N SER A 174 31.02 17.05 -1.98
CA SER A 174 30.35 18.27 -2.44
C SER A 174 31.14 18.94 -3.55
N CYS A 175 30.42 19.55 -4.48
CA CYS A 175 31.01 20.45 -5.46
C CYS A 175 30.26 21.78 -5.50
N VAL A 176 31.03 22.86 -5.59
CA VAL A 176 30.55 24.22 -5.82
C VAL A 176 31.05 24.60 -7.22
N SER A 177 30.17 25.04 -8.11
CA SER A 177 30.60 25.54 -9.43
C SER A 177 31.39 26.85 -9.26
N ASP A 178 32.53 26.96 -9.93
CA ASP A 178 33.34 28.18 -9.95
C ASP A 178 32.59 29.30 -10.66
N ASP A 179 32.34 30.41 -9.98
CA ASP A 179 32.17 31.70 -10.65
C ASP A 179 32.97 32.73 -9.85
N ARG A 180 33.78 33.45 -10.60
CA ARG A 180 34.76 34.45 -10.18
C ARG A 180 34.15 35.42 -9.18
N GLU A 181 34.97 35.88 -8.24
CA GLU A 181 34.75 37.12 -7.50
C GLU A 181 34.29 38.20 -8.49
N ASP A 182 32.99 38.50 -8.54
CA ASP A 182 32.40 39.81 -8.80
C ASP A 182 30.86 39.67 -8.88
N ASP A 183 30.19 40.57 -8.14
CA ASP A 183 28.77 40.94 -8.18
C ASP A 183 27.69 39.99 -7.62
N ALA A 184 27.21 40.33 -6.42
CA ALA A 184 25.82 40.20 -5.93
C ALA A 184 24.97 39.02 -6.47
N ILE A 185 25.46 37.79 -6.34
CA ILE A 185 24.66 36.59 -6.64
C ILE A 185 23.64 36.40 -5.50
N SER A 186 22.35 36.33 -5.84
CA SER A 186 21.28 36.04 -4.88
C SER A 186 21.50 34.66 -4.22
N HIS A 187 21.15 34.54 -2.92
CA HIS A 187 21.24 33.28 -2.16
C HIS A 187 20.59 32.09 -2.89
N GLU A 188 19.54 32.35 -3.66
CA GLU A 188 18.80 31.38 -4.47
C GLU A 188 19.61 30.83 -5.65
N MET A 189 20.49 31.61 -6.28
CA MET A 189 21.30 31.14 -7.41
C MET A 189 22.54 30.35 -6.96
N LEU A 190 23.03 30.59 -5.74
CA LEU A 190 24.06 29.77 -5.08
C LEU A 190 23.51 28.39 -4.67
N ALA A 191 22.22 28.30 -4.30
CA ALA A 191 21.53 27.06 -3.98
C ALA A 191 21.51 26.07 -5.16
N VAL A 192 21.13 26.56 -6.34
CA VAL A 192 20.91 25.77 -7.56
C VAL A 192 22.21 25.13 -8.07
N LYS A 193 23.36 25.73 -7.75
CA LYS A 193 24.67 25.31 -8.24
C LYS A 193 25.42 24.34 -7.31
N ARG A 194 24.93 24.12 -6.08
CA ARG A 194 25.59 23.27 -5.09
C ARG A 194 25.04 21.85 -5.14
N LYS A 195 25.92 20.91 -5.48
CA LYS A 195 25.62 19.47 -5.48
C LYS A 195 26.29 18.81 -4.29
N ASP A 196 25.54 18.02 -3.53
CA ASP A 196 26.04 17.26 -2.40
C ASP A 196 25.66 15.77 -2.56
N VAL A 197 26.56 14.87 -2.18
CA VAL A 197 26.36 13.42 -2.20
C VAL A 197 26.81 12.83 -0.88
N PHE A 198 25.97 12.00 -0.28
CA PHE A 198 26.25 11.32 0.98
C PHE A 198 26.26 9.81 0.78
N TYR A 199 27.37 9.16 1.13
CA TYR A 199 27.53 7.70 1.02
C TYR A 199 27.52 7.05 2.39
N PHE A 200 26.65 6.05 2.57
CA PHE A 200 26.44 5.34 3.83
C PHE A 200 27.00 3.92 3.77
N ALA A 201 27.47 3.40 4.91
CA ALA A 201 27.99 2.03 5.02
C ALA A 201 26.90 0.97 4.76
N THR A 202 25.64 1.33 4.96
CA THR A 202 24.44 0.52 4.72
C THR A 202 24.18 0.22 3.23
N GLY A 203 24.97 0.79 2.32
CA GLY A 203 24.78 0.66 0.88
C GLY A 203 23.92 1.76 0.26
N CYS A 204 23.39 2.66 1.08
CA CYS A 204 22.59 3.80 0.65
C CYS A 204 23.46 4.97 0.19
N THR A 205 22.98 5.72 -0.81
CA THR A 205 23.60 6.97 -1.28
C THR A 205 22.52 8.03 -1.49
N VAL A 206 22.71 9.23 -0.96
CA VAL A 206 21.74 10.33 -1.09
C VAL A 206 22.35 11.46 -1.90
N PHE A 207 21.64 11.89 -2.94
CA PHE A 207 22.05 12.91 -3.89
C PHE A 207 21.20 14.16 -3.71
N TRP A 208 21.85 15.32 -3.69
CA TRP A 208 21.20 16.63 -3.58
C TRP A 208 21.58 17.49 -4.78
N GLY A 209 20.58 17.91 -5.56
CA GLY A 209 20.75 18.81 -6.71
C GLY A 209 21.40 18.16 -7.94
N LEU A 210 21.50 16.82 -7.97
CA LEU A 210 21.93 16.09 -9.15
C LEU A 210 20.73 15.79 -10.06
N THR A 211 20.99 15.62 -11.35
CA THR A 211 20.00 15.08 -12.28
C THR A 211 19.98 13.55 -12.23
N GLN A 212 18.86 12.94 -12.62
CA GLN A 212 18.71 11.47 -12.62
C GLN A 212 19.81 10.74 -13.44
N ALA A 213 20.29 11.36 -14.53
CA ALA A 213 21.38 10.80 -15.33
C ALA A 213 22.71 10.79 -14.56
N GLU A 214 23.00 11.86 -13.82
CA GLU A 214 24.20 11.96 -12.98
C GLU A 214 24.13 10.96 -11.82
N GLU A 215 22.96 10.84 -11.18
CA GLU A 215 22.67 9.89 -10.10
C GLU A 215 22.94 8.45 -10.55
N GLN A 216 22.37 8.03 -11.68
CA GLN A 216 22.54 6.68 -12.22
C GLN A 216 24.01 6.37 -12.56
N ALA A 217 24.72 7.33 -13.15
CA ALA A 217 26.12 7.14 -13.46
C ALA A 217 26.98 7.01 -12.20
N HIS A 218 26.65 7.75 -11.13
CA HIS A 218 27.29 7.60 -9.82
C HIS A 218 27.04 6.23 -9.22
N VAL A 219 25.78 5.80 -9.16
CA VAL A 219 25.40 4.48 -8.62
C VAL A 219 26.13 3.37 -9.38
N HIS A 220 26.22 3.45 -10.70
CA HIS A 220 26.99 2.49 -11.49
C HIS A 220 28.47 2.51 -11.09
N ALA A 221 29.09 3.67 -10.95
CA ALA A 221 30.51 3.74 -10.66
C ALA A 221 30.89 3.22 -9.27
N ILE A 222 30.05 3.48 -8.26
CA ILE A 222 30.32 3.05 -6.89
C ILE A 222 30.06 1.55 -6.67
N SER A 223 29.39 0.86 -7.60
CA SER A 223 29.14 -0.59 -7.53
C SER A 223 30.39 -1.45 -7.33
N ALA A 224 31.57 -0.96 -7.74
CA ALA A 224 32.85 -1.64 -7.52
C ALA A 224 33.26 -1.72 -6.03
N PHE A 225 32.62 -0.93 -5.16
CA PHE A 225 32.87 -0.87 -3.72
C PHE A 225 31.73 -1.48 -2.90
N SER A 226 30.70 -1.97 -3.58
CA SER A 226 29.49 -2.56 -3.02
C SER A 226 29.65 -4.06 -2.79
N ASN A 227 29.09 -4.54 -1.69
CA ASN A 227 28.90 -5.97 -1.41
C ASN A 227 27.41 -6.28 -1.46
N GLY A 228 27.03 -7.39 -2.11
CA GLY A 228 25.62 -7.78 -2.24
C GLY A 228 24.84 -6.77 -3.09
N ILE A 229 25.16 -6.64 -4.38
CA ILE A 229 24.44 -5.73 -5.29
C ILE A 229 22.99 -6.19 -5.40
N LEU A 230 22.05 -5.25 -5.23
CA LEU A 230 20.62 -5.51 -5.31
C LEU A 230 20.17 -5.59 -6.77
N LYS A 231 19.18 -6.44 -7.05
CA LYS A 231 18.62 -6.61 -8.40
C LYS A 231 17.75 -5.41 -8.80
N HIS A 232 16.99 -4.91 -7.84
CA HIS A 232 16.18 -3.70 -7.94
C HIS A 232 16.81 -2.64 -7.03
N VAL A 233 16.94 -1.43 -7.56
CA VAL A 233 17.46 -0.29 -6.82
C VAL A 233 16.27 0.58 -6.48
N ASP A 234 15.87 0.55 -5.22
CA ASP A 234 14.81 1.40 -4.72
C ASP A 234 15.31 2.84 -4.63
N VAL A 235 14.43 3.76 -5.02
CA VAL A 235 14.72 5.20 -5.08
C VAL A 235 13.64 5.93 -4.32
N GLU A 236 14.05 6.60 -3.25
CA GLU A 236 13.19 7.52 -2.50
C GLU A 236 13.50 8.94 -2.96
N GLU A 237 12.50 9.60 -3.53
CA GLU A 237 12.64 10.90 -4.17
C GLU A 237 11.80 11.96 -3.47
N MET A 238 12.40 13.12 -3.25
CA MET A 238 11.73 14.30 -2.71
C MET A 238 12.29 15.55 -3.41
N GLU A 239 11.64 16.67 -3.15
CA GLU A 239 12.09 17.97 -3.59
C GLU A 239 12.63 18.77 -2.41
N PHE A 240 13.46 19.77 -2.67
CA PHE A 240 13.93 20.68 -1.64
C PHE A 240 14.05 22.10 -2.16
N CYS A 241 13.93 23.05 -1.25
CA CYS A 241 14.21 24.46 -1.50
C CYS A 241 14.85 25.09 -0.26
N TYR A 242 15.38 26.29 -0.42
CA TYR A 242 15.86 27.10 0.69
C TYR A 242 14.79 28.12 1.06
N GLY A 243 14.34 28.11 2.31
CA GLY A 243 13.35 29.04 2.81
C GLY A 243 13.97 30.06 3.77
N ASP A 244 13.29 31.21 3.91
CA ASP A 244 13.66 32.25 4.87
C ASP A 244 13.26 31.91 6.32
N ASN A 245 12.76 30.69 6.55
CA ASN A 245 12.29 30.24 7.85
C ASN A 245 13.47 30.00 8.80
N SER A 246 13.26 30.30 10.08
CA SER A 246 14.25 30.07 11.14
C SER A 246 14.52 28.60 11.46
N SER A 247 13.70 27.68 10.93
CA SER A 247 13.82 26.24 11.15
C SER A 247 13.47 25.46 9.88
N SER A 248 14.23 24.41 9.63
CA SER A 248 13.99 23.48 8.53
C SER A 248 12.75 22.63 8.77
N SER A 249 12.01 22.32 7.72
CA SER A 249 10.78 21.52 7.81
C SER A 249 10.58 20.67 6.57
N VAL A 250 9.73 19.65 6.68
CA VAL A 250 9.30 18.80 5.57
C VAL A 250 7.79 18.83 5.49
N ALA A 251 7.24 19.09 4.30
CA ALA A 251 5.82 19.04 4.02
C ALA A 251 5.55 18.79 2.54
N ASN A 252 4.58 17.93 2.22
CA ASN A 252 4.19 17.60 0.84
C ASN A 252 5.39 17.17 -0.03
N ASP A 253 6.27 16.35 0.52
CA ASP A 253 7.49 15.85 -0.10
C ASP A 253 8.49 16.94 -0.52
N VAL A 254 8.33 18.14 0.01
CA VAL A 254 9.27 19.24 -0.12
C VAL A 254 9.97 19.48 1.20
N VAL A 255 11.29 19.38 1.17
CA VAL A 255 12.20 19.75 2.27
C VAL A 255 12.54 21.23 2.15
N THR A 256 12.12 22.03 3.13
CA THR A 256 12.53 23.43 3.24
C THR A 256 13.76 23.52 4.15
N LEU A 257 14.92 23.83 3.57
CA LEU A 257 16.17 24.05 4.30
C LEU A 257 16.24 25.48 4.83
N SER A 258 16.71 25.65 6.06
CA SER A 258 16.91 26.97 6.68
C SER A 258 18.34 27.49 6.48
N SER A 259 19.29 26.61 6.15
CA SER A 259 20.70 26.98 5.97
C SER A 259 21.40 26.20 4.86
N PHE A 260 22.55 26.71 4.43
CA PHE A 260 23.45 26.02 3.48
C PHE A 260 24.43 25.06 4.17
N ARG A 261 24.22 24.74 5.46
CA ARG A 261 25.13 23.86 6.20
C ARG A 261 24.96 22.41 5.76
N SER A 262 26.09 21.71 5.61
CA SER A 262 26.07 20.30 5.23
C SER A 262 25.47 19.42 6.33
N SER A 263 25.62 19.81 7.60
CA SER A 263 25.06 19.11 8.76
C SER A 263 23.54 18.95 8.69
N GLU A 264 22.83 19.98 8.21
CA GLU A 264 21.39 19.94 7.99
C GLU A 264 20.99 18.90 6.93
N LYS A 265 21.69 18.89 5.78
CA LYS A 265 21.47 17.89 4.72
C LYS A 265 21.84 16.48 5.17
N ILE A 266 22.88 16.32 6.00
CA ILE A 266 23.29 15.03 6.55
C ILE A 266 22.17 14.44 7.42
N ALA A 267 21.57 15.25 8.31
CA ALA A 267 20.49 14.81 9.18
C ALA A 267 19.29 14.26 8.38
N ILE A 268 18.88 14.96 7.32
CA ILE A 268 17.79 14.51 6.43
C ILE A 268 18.22 13.27 5.63
N SER A 269 19.46 13.26 5.13
CA SER A 269 20.00 12.13 4.37
C SER A 269 20.08 10.85 5.20
N PHE A 270 20.34 10.93 6.50
CA PHE A 270 20.30 9.77 7.40
C PHE A 270 18.90 9.15 7.46
N ALA A 271 17.86 9.98 7.57
CA ALA A 271 16.48 9.49 7.63
C ALA A 271 16.04 8.88 6.28
N MET A 272 16.34 9.54 5.15
CA MET A 272 16.06 9.00 3.82
C MET A 272 16.86 7.71 3.55
N ALA A 273 18.13 7.65 3.96
CA ALA A 273 18.92 6.42 3.79
C ALA A 273 18.32 5.24 4.57
N GLN A 274 17.78 5.48 5.77
CA GLN A 274 17.13 4.43 6.56
C GLN A 274 15.80 4.00 5.97
N SER A 275 14.96 4.95 5.52
CA SER A 275 13.70 4.67 4.85
C SER A 275 13.92 3.84 3.58
N CYS A 276 14.85 4.26 2.72
CA CYS A 276 15.22 3.52 1.51
C CYS A 276 15.83 2.14 1.80
N LYS A 277 16.59 1.97 2.90
CA LYS A 277 17.10 0.65 3.30
C LYS A 277 15.97 -0.27 3.77
N LEU A 278 14.94 0.30 4.39
CA LEU A 278 13.79 -0.42 4.90
C LEU A 278 12.97 -1.03 3.76
N ASP A 279 12.87 -0.35 2.61
CA ASP A 279 12.24 -0.91 1.39
C ASP A 279 12.84 -2.26 1.02
N VAL A 280 14.17 -2.37 1.03
CA VAL A 280 14.90 -3.61 0.72
C VAL A 280 14.62 -4.73 1.72
N PHE A 281 14.41 -4.39 2.99
CA PHE A 281 14.02 -5.39 3.99
C PHE A 281 12.55 -5.80 3.83
N GLU A 282 11.67 -4.85 3.54
CA GLU A 282 10.26 -5.12 3.26
C GLU A 282 10.09 -6.06 2.05
N GLU A 283 10.85 -5.84 0.97
CA GLU A 283 10.86 -6.73 -0.20
C GLU A 283 11.31 -8.14 0.17
N ARG A 284 12.44 -8.30 0.89
CA ARG A 284 12.95 -9.62 1.30
C ARG A 284 11.99 -10.40 2.21
N VAL A 285 11.34 -9.70 3.14
CA VAL A 285 10.33 -10.32 4.00
C VAL A 285 9.10 -10.71 3.19
N GLU A 286 8.65 -9.85 2.26
CA GLU A 286 7.53 -10.17 1.38
C GLU A 286 7.83 -11.39 0.49
N GLU A 287 9.03 -11.47 -0.11
CA GLU A 287 9.47 -12.66 -0.84
C GLU A 287 9.38 -13.93 0.02
N THR A 288 9.86 -13.86 1.27
CA THR A 288 9.81 -14.99 2.21
C THR A 288 8.37 -15.38 2.57
N ILE A 289 7.47 -14.40 2.73
CA ILE A 289 6.03 -14.65 2.95
C ILE A 289 5.43 -15.37 1.75
N GLN A 290 5.74 -14.92 0.53
CA GLN A 290 5.21 -15.55 -0.69
C GLN A 290 5.75 -16.98 -0.89
N GLU A 291 7.04 -17.21 -0.63
CA GLU A 291 7.65 -18.55 -0.67
C GLU A 291 6.98 -19.51 0.33
N THR A 292 6.60 -19.03 1.52
CA THR A 292 6.08 -19.87 2.60
C THR A 292 4.55 -19.92 2.68
N ARG A 293 3.83 -19.17 1.85
CA ARG A 293 2.37 -19.03 1.87
C ARG A 293 1.58 -20.34 1.79
N HIS A 294 2.10 -21.31 1.06
CA HIS A 294 1.45 -22.61 0.84
C HIS A 294 1.51 -23.52 2.08
N ILE A 295 2.42 -23.26 3.02
CA ILE A 295 2.65 -24.09 4.20
C ILE A 295 1.44 -24.09 5.14
N PRO A 296 0.94 -22.93 5.64
CA PRO A 296 -0.26 -22.90 6.47
C PRO A 296 -1.50 -23.45 5.76
N GLN A 297 -1.63 -23.24 4.45
CA GLN A 297 -2.74 -23.77 3.66
C GLN A 297 -2.72 -25.30 3.63
N THR A 298 -1.57 -25.88 3.30
CA THR A 298 -1.40 -27.35 3.28
C THR A 298 -1.64 -27.96 4.66
N LEU A 299 -1.17 -27.30 5.72
CA LEU A 299 -1.41 -27.75 7.09
C LEU A 299 -2.90 -27.73 7.45
N ALA A 300 -3.64 -26.68 7.05
CA ALA A 300 -5.08 -26.59 7.31
C ALA A 300 -5.88 -27.64 6.54
N ASP A 301 -5.48 -27.95 5.30
CA ASP A 301 -6.22 -28.87 4.43
C ASP A 301 -5.92 -30.34 4.75
N THR A 302 -4.66 -30.68 5.03
CA THR A 302 -4.20 -32.08 5.13
C THR A 302 -3.82 -32.50 6.54
N GLY A 303 -3.52 -31.56 7.44
CA GLY A 303 -3.01 -31.85 8.79
C GLY A 303 -1.59 -32.39 8.84
N GLU A 304 -0.91 -32.55 7.69
CA GLU A 304 0.44 -33.11 7.60
C GLU A 304 1.35 -32.22 6.73
N ILE A 305 2.65 -32.24 7.02
CA ILE A 305 3.65 -31.41 6.32
C ILE A 305 4.70 -32.33 5.70
N ASN A 306 4.28 -33.17 4.75
CA ASN A 306 5.15 -34.20 4.16
C ASN A 306 6.21 -33.64 3.19
N MET A 307 6.15 -32.34 2.86
CA MET A 307 7.08 -31.69 1.93
C MET A 307 8.32 -31.07 2.58
N TYR A 308 8.33 -30.85 3.91
CA TYR A 308 9.43 -30.19 4.61
C TYR A 308 10.05 -31.11 5.66
N SER A 309 11.39 -31.21 5.66
CA SER A 309 12.11 -31.88 6.73
C SER A 309 12.25 -30.97 7.95
N GLN A 310 12.41 -31.54 9.15
CA GLN A 310 12.81 -30.80 10.36
C GLN A 310 14.04 -29.90 10.11
N LYS A 311 14.97 -30.38 9.28
CA LYS A 311 16.17 -29.63 8.89
C LYS A 311 15.84 -28.39 8.05
N ASP A 312 14.85 -28.47 7.18
CA ASP A 312 14.46 -27.37 6.30
C ASP A 312 13.77 -26.27 7.11
N ILE A 313 12.88 -26.64 8.04
CA ILE A 313 12.26 -25.69 8.97
C ILE A 313 13.30 -25.01 9.85
N SER A 314 14.25 -25.78 10.40
CA SER A 314 15.32 -25.21 11.23
C SER A 314 16.18 -24.20 10.47
N LYS A 315 16.47 -24.44 9.18
CA LYS A 315 17.17 -23.48 8.33
C LYS A 315 16.34 -22.22 8.09
N LEU A 316 15.04 -22.36 7.87
CA LEU A 316 14.15 -21.23 7.62
C LEU A 316 14.00 -20.35 8.86
N ILE A 317 13.86 -20.94 10.06
CA ILE A 317 13.90 -20.21 11.34
C ILE A 317 15.23 -19.46 11.48
N GLY A 318 16.35 -20.10 11.14
CA GLY A 318 17.66 -19.45 11.14
C GLY A 318 17.74 -18.26 10.18
N ARG A 319 17.17 -18.37 8.97
CA ARG A 319 17.10 -17.28 7.99
C ARG A 319 16.26 -16.10 8.54
N LEU A 320 15.08 -16.36 9.09
CA LEU A 320 14.24 -15.31 9.70
C LEU A 320 14.95 -14.61 10.87
N PHE A 321 15.76 -15.35 11.65
CA PHE A 321 16.55 -14.76 12.73
C PHE A 321 17.63 -13.81 12.19
N ILE A 322 18.31 -14.18 11.10
CA ILE A 322 19.27 -13.30 10.43
C ILE A 322 18.57 -12.05 9.91
N GLU A 323 17.45 -12.18 9.19
CA GLU A 323 16.70 -11.03 8.67
C GLU A 323 16.25 -10.08 9.79
N ARG A 324 15.71 -10.62 10.89
CA ARG A 324 15.35 -9.82 12.06
C ARG A 324 16.56 -9.13 12.68
N SER A 325 17.67 -9.85 12.82
CA SER A 325 18.91 -9.28 13.35
C SER A 325 19.43 -8.18 12.44
N ASP A 326 19.34 -8.31 11.12
CA ASP A 326 19.80 -7.30 10.18
C ASP A 326 18.91 -6.06 10.20
N ILE A 327 17.58 -6.23 10.23
CA ILE A 327 16.63 -5.12 10.41
C ILE A 327 16.93 -4.41 11.72
N ASN A 328 17.06 -5.15 12.81
CA ASN A 328 17.37 -4.56 14.11
C ASN A 328 18.78 -4.00 14.17
N LEU A 329 19.80 -4.51 13.48
CA LEU A 329 21.13 -3.87 13.51
C LEU A 329 21.16 -2.57 12.69
N ASN A 330 20.36 -2.49 11.62
CA ASN A 330 20.21 -1.27 10.84
C ASN A 330 19.20 -0.29 11.46
N SER A 331 18.31 -0.78 12.34
CA SER A 331 17.29 0.01 13.06
C SER A 331 17.64 0.34 14.52
N ASP A 332 18.39 -0.52 15.23
CA ASP A 332 18.97 -0.35 16.59
C ASP A 332 20.14 0.65 16.58
N MET A 333 20.29 1.40 15.50
CA MET A 333 20.56 2.83 15.56
C MET A 333 19.36 3.60 16.19
N LEU A 334 18.74 3.04 17.24
CA LEU A 334 17.69 3.64 18.07
C LEU A 334 18.28 4.72 19.00
N ASP A 335 19.61 4.80 19.08
CA ASP A 335 20.31 6.00 19.51
C ASP A 335 20.55 6.90 18.29
N ASP A 336 20.36 8.20 18.49
CA ASP A 336 20.66 9.22 17.48
C ASP A 336 22.05 8.96 16.87
N PRO A 337 22.19 8.95 15.52
CA PRO A 337 23.47 8.63 14.89
C PRO A 337 24.61 9.42 15.53
N ASP A 338 25.80 8.82 15.62
CA ASP A 338 26.98 9.42 16.26
C ASP A 338 27.31 10.84 15.77
N PHE A 339 26.82 11.18 14.58
CA PHE A 339 26.79 12.53 14.03
C PHE A 339 26.17 13.59 14.98
N PHE A 340 25.07 13.30 15.68
CA PHE A 340 24.37 14.26 16.53
C PHE A 340 25.06 14.54 17.88
N TRP A 341 26.18 13.89 18.19
CA TRP A 341 26.97 14.22 19.38
C TRP A 341 27.70 15.56 19.24
N ASP A 342 28.12 15.90 18.02
CA ASP A 342 28.79 17.18 17.72
C ASP A 342 27.79 18.23 17.19
N ASP A 343 26.72 17.80 16.53
CA ASP A 343 25.73 18.64 15.83
C ASP A 343 24.30 18.39 16.38
N ASP A 344 24.12 18.49 17.71
CA ASP A 344 22.85 18.23 18.42
C ASP A 344 21.68 19.11 17.93
N GLU A 345 21.98 20.29 17.38
CA GLU A 345 21.00 21.22 16.81
C GLU A 345 20.13 20.60 15.69
N TYR A 346 20.63 19.60 14.97
CA TYR A 346 19.92 18.96 13.85
C TYR A 346 19.22 17.65 14.22
N GLN A 347 19.38 17.16 15.44
CA GLN A 347 18.72 15.95 15.94
C GLN A 347 17.17 16.05 15.87
N PRO A 348 16.52 17.19 16.21
CA PRO A 348 15.07 17.33 16.07
C PRO A 348 14.61 17.24 14.62
N LEU A 349 15.40 17.76 13.67
CA LEU A 349 15.10 17.69 12.23
C LEU A 349 15.13 16.24 11.73
N TYR A 350 16.13 15.47 12.14
CA TYR A 350 16.19 14.04 11.84
C TYR A 350 15.01 13.28 12.42
N LYS A 351 14.67 13.48 13.70
CA LYS A 351 13.49 12.85 14.32
C LYS A 351 12.19 13.23 13.62
N HIS A 352 12.07 14.48 13.18
CA HIS A 352 10.92 14.93 12.41
C HIS A 352 10.84 14.23 11.05
N MET A 353 11.97 14.07 10.35
CA MET A 353 12.05 13.37 9.07
C MET A 353 11.76 11.86 9.21
N MET A 354 12.32 11.20 10.23
CA MET A 354 12.04 9.79 10.56
C MET A 354 10.54 9.56 10.78
N LYS A 355 9.88 10.49 11.48
CA LYS A 355 8.43 10.48 11.68
C LYS A 355 7.66 10.78 10.39
N TYR A 356 8.15 11.68 9.54
CA TYR A 356 7.52 12.00 8.26
C TYR A 356 7.52 10.78 7.32
N LEU A 357 8.64 10.07 7.26
CA LEU A 357 8.83 8.84 6.48
C LEU A 357 8.26 7.58 7.16
N ASP A 358 7.64 7.73 8.34
CA ASP A 358 7.02 6.66 9.13
C ASP A 358 7.94 5.46 9.41
N VAL A 359 9.27 5.68 9.50
CA VAL A 359 10.28 4.63 9.60
C VAL A 359 10.04 3.72 10.82
N ASP A 360 9.81 4.30 12.00
CA ASP A 360 9.55 3.52 13.23
C ASP A 360 8.32 2.61 13.10
N LYS A 361 7.24 3.11 12.49
CA LYS A 361 6.02 2.34 12.29
C LYS A 361 6.25 1.19 11.32
N ARG A 362 6.97 1.45 10.23
CA ARG A 362 7.31 0.46 9.21
C ARG A 362 8.18 -0.64 9.78
N VAL A 363 9.22 -0.30 10.56
CA VAL A 363 10.05 -1.27 11.29
C VAL A 363 9.20 -2.13 12.23
N HIS A 364 8.26 -1.52 12.98
CA HIS A 364 7.39 -2.26 13.87
C HIS A 364 6.48 -3.25 13.13
N ILE A 365 5.88 -2.84 12.01
CA ILE A 365 5.07 -3.71 11.15
C ILE A 365 5.91 -4.88 10.62
N LEU A 366 7.13 -4.58 10.15
CA LEU A 366 8.02 -5.59 9.59
C LEU A 366 8.44 -6.64 10.63
N ASN A 367 8.81 -6.19 11.83
CA ASN A 367 9.11 -7.07 12.96
C ASN A 367 7.90 -7.94 13.34
N THR A 368 6.70 -7.37 13.35
CA THR A 368 5.45 -8.12 13.63
C THR A 368 5.21 -9.20 12.58
N ARG A 369 5.46 -8.93 11.29
CA ARG A 369 5.33 -9.93 10.22
C ARG A 369 6.34 -11.08 10.40
N LEU A 370 7.58 -10.76 10.75
CA LEU A 370 8.60 -11.77 11.05
C LEU A 370 8.25 -12.62 12.28
N ASP A 371 7.65 -12.01 13.31
CA ASP A 371 7.18 -12.72 14.51
C ASP A 371 6.09 -13.73 14.17
N VAL A 372 5.08 -13.33 13.37
CA VAL A 372 4.02 -14.24 12.92
C VAL A 372 4.58 -15.41 12.10
N LEU A 373 5.54 -15.14 11.20
CA LEU A 373 6.21 -16.19 10.43
C LEU A 373 6.96 -17.16 11.34
N ARG A 374 7.70 -16.64 12.32
CA ARG A 374 8.44 -17.46 13.27
C ARG A 374 7.51 -18.34 14.10
N GLU A 375 6.44 -17.78 14.65
CA GLU A 375 5.43 -18.54 15.40
C GLU A 375 4.85 -19.68 14.58
N LEU A 376 4.54 -19.43 13.30
CA LEU A 376 4.09 -20.46 12.39
C LEU A 376 5.14 -21.57 12.22
N LEU A 377 6.40 -21.22 12.00
CA LEU A 377 7.48 -22.21 11.85
C LEU A 377 7.74 -23.01 13.13
N ASP A 378 7.62 -22.39 14.29
CA ASP A 378 7.79 -23.05 15.59
C ASP A 378 6.68 -24.12 15.78
N VAL A 379 5.43 -23.80 15.44
CA VAL A 379 4.31 -24.77 15.45
C VAL A 379 4.57 -25.93 14.49
N LEU A 380 5.07 -25.67 13.28
CA LEU A 380 5.40 -26.73 12.33
C LEU A 380 6.54 -27.63 12.85
N GLY A 381 7.57 -27.03 13.45
CA GLY A 381 8.70 -27.75 14.03
C GLY A 381 8.27 -28.70 15.15
N GLU A 382 7.28 -28.32 15.96
CA GLU A 382 6.69 -29.21 16.97
C GLU A 382 5.91 -30.37 16.34
N GLN A 383 5.16 -30.13 15.25
CA GLN A 383 4.38 -31.18 14.59
C GLN A 383 5.29 -32.26 13.99
N LEU A 384 6.37 -31.87 13.32
CA LEU A 384 7.36 -32.80 12.78
C LEU A 384 8.09 -33.59 13.87
N ALA A 385 8.39 -32.96 15.01
CA ALA A 385 8.96 -33.67 16.16
C ALA A 385 8.00 -34.75 16.68
N ARG A 386 6.70 -34.44 16.80
CA ARG A 386 5.69 -35.43 17.23
C ARG A 386 5.53 -36.59 16.24
N GLN A 387 5.63 -36.34 14.94
CA GLN A 387 5.61 -37.42 13.93
C GLN A 387 6.79 -38.37 14.10
N HIS A 388 7.99 -37.84 14.37
CA HIS A 388 9.16 -38.66 14.66
C HIS A 388 9.00 -39.49 15.94
N ASP A 389 8.47 -38.90 17.00
CA ASP A 389 8.20 -39.61 18.26
C ASP A 389 7.17 -40.75 18.06
N THR A 390 6.12 -40.49 17.27
CA THR A 390 5.11 -41.50 16.91
C THR A 390 5.73 -42.68 16.14
N ASN A 391 6.66 -42.40 15.22
CA ASN A 391 7.39 -43.46 14.50
C ASN A 391 8.24 -44.31 15.44
N LEU A 392 8.83 -43.70 16.47
CA LEU A 392 9.61 -44.42 17.48
C LEU A 392 8.71 -45.32 18.33
N GLU A 393 7.50 -44.85 18.66
CA GLU A 393 6.48 -45.67 19.34
C GLU A 393 6.11 -46.91 18.53
N TRP A 394 5.88 -46.76 17.21
CA TRP A 394 5.60 -47.88 16.33
C TRP A 394 6.74 -48.91 16.28
N ILE A 395 8.00 -48.45 16.27
CA ILE A 395 9.16 -49.36 16.33
C ILE A 395 9.13 -50.18 17.62
N VAL A 396 8.85 -49.55 18.77
CA VAL A 396 8.75 -50.25 20.06
C VAL A 396 7.62 -51.29 20.04
N ILE A 397 6.45 -50.94 19.49
CA ILE A 397 5.32 -51.87 19.34
C ILE A 397 5.73 -53.08 18.48
N TRP A 398 6.36 -52.85 17.33
CA TRP A 398 6.83 -53.92 16.44
C TRP A 398 7.85 -54.84 17.11
N VAL A 399 8.77 -54.29 17.90
CA VAL A 399 9.76 -55.07 18.67
C VAL A 399 9.07 -55.97 19.70
N ILE A 400 8.06 -55.47 20.41
CA ILE A 400 7.28 -56.27 21.38
C ILE A 400 6.52 -57.39 20.66
N VAL A 401 5.84 -57.08 19.54
CA VAL A 401 5.10 -58.07 18.75
C VAL A 401 6.02 -59.17 18.24
N ALA A 402 7.19 -58.82 17.70
CA ALA A 402 8.18 -59.78 17.22
C ALA A 402 8.69 -60.68 18.37
N ALA A 403 8.96 -60.11 19.55
CA ALA A 403 9.41 -60.88 20.71
C ALA A 403 8.36 -61.90 21.19
N VAL A 404 7.08 -61.51 21.21
CA VAL A 404 5.98 -62.42 21.54
C VAL A 404 5.84 -63.53 20.50
N PHE A 405 5.95 -63.19 19.20
CA PHE A 405 5.91 -64.17 18.12
C PHE A 405 7.02 -65.22 18.26
N VAL A 406 8.26 -64.80 18.50
CA VAL A 406 9.40 -65.72 18.71
C VAL A 406 9.15 -66.62 19.92
N LYS A 407 8.61 -66.07 21.01
CA LYS A 407 8.32 -66.85 22.23
C LYS A 407 7.23 -67.90 21.99
N ILE A 408 6.16 -67.55 21.28
CA ILE A 408 5.08 -68.48 20.94
C ILE A 408 5.58 -69.55 19.97
N PHE A 409 6.30 -69.15 18.92
CA PHE A 409 6.88 -70.06 17.94
C PHE A 409 7.83 -71.06 18.61
N TRP A 410 8.75 -70.59 19.46
CA TRP A 410 9.64 -71.46 20.23
C TRP A 410 8.85 -72.43 21.12
N ASN A 411 7.82 -71.95 21.83
CA ASN A 411 7.02 -72.80 22.70
C ASN A 411 6.26 -73.88 21.93
N ILE A 412 5.64 -73.54 20.79
CA ILE A 412 4.95 -74.52 19.93
C ILE A 412 5.95 -75.50 19.34
N LEU A 413 7.05 -75.02 18.76
CA LEU A 413 8.05 -75.86 18.12
C LEU A 413 8.71 -76.80 19.13
N VAL A 414 9.11 -76.30 20.31
CA VAL A 414 9.68 -77.15 21.37
C VAL A 414 8.64 -78.16 21.88
N LYS A 415 7.38 -77.75 22.06
CA LYS A 415 6.35 -78.63 22.63
C LYS A 415 5.88 -79.70 21.63
N ASP A 416 5.77 -79.38 20.35
CA ASP A 416 5.46 -80.34 19.29
C ASP A 416 6.66 -81.25 18.98
N PHE A 417 7.88 -80.70 18.98
CA PHE A 417 9.10 -81.49 18.72
C PHE A 417 9.43 -82.41 19.90
N MET A 418 9.40 -81.93 21.16
CA MET A 418 9.55 -82.82 22.32
C MET A 418 8.35 -83.74 22.53
N GLY A 419 7.14 -83.32 22.17
CA GLY A 419 5.95 -84.17 22.18
C GLY A 419 6.06 -85.35 21.22
N LEU A 420 6.70 -85.17 20.06
CA LEU A 420 6.97 -86.26 19.11
C LEU A 420 8.02 -87.26 19.60
N PHE A 421 9.02 -86.81 20.38
CA PHE A 421 10.09 -87.67 20.89
C PHE A 421 9.71 -88.49 22.13
N CYS A 422 8.62 -88.16 22.83
CA CYS A 422 8.14 -88.93 23.98
C CYS A 422 7.17 -90.07 23.62
N HIS A 423 6.84 -90.27 22.34
CA HIS A 423 5.86 -91.28 21.90
C HIS A 423 6.40 -92.41 21.01
N ASN A 424 7.72 -92.45 20.77
CA ASN A 424 8.45 -93.62 20.27
C ASN A 424 9.30 -94.21 21.40
#